data_AF-A0A416MFR0-F1
#
_entry.id   AF-A0A416MFR0-F1
#
_cell.length_a   1.000
_cell.length_b   1.000
_cell.length_c   1.000
_cell.angle_alpha   90.00
_cell.angle_beta   90.00
_cell.angle_gamma   90.00
#
_symmetry.space_group_name_H-M   'P 1'
#
loop_
_entity.id
_entity.type
_entity.pdbx_description
1 polymer ?
#
loop_
_entity_poly.entity_id
_entity_poly.type
_entity_poly.pdbx_seq_one_letter_code
_entity_poly.pdbx_strand_id
1 'polypeptide(L)'
;MKKTVKGNAFHKLNIAVLITCVAFLCTGLCINKYYKTVLEERLMEDIDVRVVKWKDSFDRQLDNLQMAQSNLLYSQSVAKINMYWDYRSSYERMTDCVNLSDKLKEIRILYTLIEKVGIYFPQHHKVVSGNAPILESYEEDEFYDNRQCLLSDSGDLLLTTYYPLTISGKENKCVYYIRSVITASRLKTFLEQNIQIDETGFAAAADQSGRLVVVYRDKTTPQEENWENRISYELTEALKYNDNVDALRIKSDIMISGSYSKKSGLWILYGYPKNAIQDPLKKLL
;
A
#
# COMPACT_ATOMS: atom_id res chain seq x y z
N MET A 1 66.61 51.53 28.20
CA MET A 1 65.14 51.39 28.20
C MET A 1 64.74 50.22 27.29
N LYS A 2 64.45 49.03 27.84
CA LYS A 2 63.93 47.88 27.08
C LYS A 2 62.41 47.98 27.04
N LYS A 3 61.84 48.24 25.86
CA LYS A 3 60.38 48.27 25.62
C LYS A 3 59.81 46.84 25.71
N THR A 4 59.18 46.51 26.83
CA THR A 4 58.33 45.32 27.02
C THR A 4 56.93 45.61 26.48
N VAL A 5 56.77 45.72 25.16
CA VAL A 5 55.45 45.86 24.53
C VAL A 5 55.41 45.02 23.24
N LYS A 6 55.42 43.69 23.36
CA LYS A 6 55.13 42.79 22.22
C LYS A 6 54.24 41.59 22.55
N GLY A 7 54.13 41.17 23.82
CA GLY A 7 53.29 40.02 24.22
C GLY A 7 51.78 40.28 24.22
N ASN A 8 51.33 41.43 24.75
CA ASN A 8 49.89 41.73 24.88
C ASN A 8 49.17 41.97 23.54
N ALA A 9 49.86 42.53 22.54
CA ALA A 9 49.28 42.76 21.22
C ALA A 9 49.09 41.45 20.44
N PHE A 10 50.09 40.55 20.51
CA PHE A 10 50.03 39.22 19.90
C PHE A 10 48.95 38.34 20.56
N HIS A 11 48.82 38.41 21.90
CA HIS A 11 47.79 37.65 22.60
C HIS A 11 46.37 38.14 22.27
N LYS A 12 46.16 39.46 22.14
CA LYS A 12 44.89 40.04 21.69
C LYS A 12 44.57 39.68 20.24
N LEU A 13 45.57 39.66 19.36
CA LEU A 13 45.42 39.23 17.97
C LEU A 13 45.01 37.75 17.89
N ASN A 14 45.66 36.87 18.65
CA ASN A 14 45.32 35.45 18.68
C ASN A 14 43.91 35.20 19.22
N ILE A 15 43.48 35.93 20.26
CA ILE A 15 42.11 35.84 20.77
C ILE A 15 41.11 36.31 19.70
N ALA A 16 41.40 37.41 18.99
CA ALA A 16 40.53 37.92 17.93
C ALA A 16 40.39 36.93 16.77
N VAL A 17 41.49 36.30 16.34
CA VAL A 17 41.49 35.25 15.30
C VAL A 17 40.72 34.01 15.77
N LEU A 18 40.87 33.62 17.03
CA LEU A 18 40.16 32.45 17.57
C LEU A 18 38.65 32.71 17.66
N ILE A 19 38.24 33.92 18.04
CA ILE A 19 36.83 34.33 18.04
C ILE A 19 36.24 34.35 16.63
N THR A 20 36.95 34.88 15.63
CA THR A 20 36.47 34.84 14.25
C THR A 20 36.40 33.42 13.71
N CYS A 21 37.39 32.56 13.99
CA CYS A 21 37.34 31.14 13.63
C CYS A 21 36.14 30.41 14.27
N VAL A 22 35.88 30.65 15.56
CA VAL A 22 34.71 30.08 16.26
C VAL A 22 33.41 30.60 15.64
N ALA A 23 33.33 31.90 15.32
CA ALA A 23 32.15 32.47 14.66
C ALA A 23 31.91 31.81 13.29
N PHE A 24 32.95 31.64 12.47
CA PHE A 24 32.86 30.96 11.18
C PHE A 24 32.40 29.50 11.32
N LEU A 25 32.96 28.75 12.27
CA LEU A 25 32.53 27.38 12.59
C LEU A 25 31.07 27.33 13.03
N CYS A 26 30.63 28.23 13.90
CA CYS A 26 29.23 28.32 14.32
C CYS A 26 28.30 28.60 13.14
N THR A 27 28.64 29.56 12.25
CA THR A 27 27.85 29.79 11.03
C THR A 27 27.84 28.56 10.11
N GLY A 28 28.97 27.88 9.92
CA GLY A 28 29.04 26.67 9.11
C GLY A 28 28.14 25.54 9.65
N LEU A 29 28.15 25.32 10.96
CA LEU A 29 27.28 24.34 11.62
C LEU A 29 25.80 24.71 11.52
N CYS A 30 25.45 25.99 11.69
CA CYS A 30 24.08 26.48 11.54
C CYS A 30 23.56 26.30 10.11
N ILE A 31 24.39 26.64 9.12
CA ILE A 31 24.08 26.47 7.70
C ILE A 31 23.88 24.99 7.36
N ASN A 32 24.76 24.10 7.81
CA ASN A 32 24.64 22.66 7.58
C ASN A 32 23.37 22.09 8.22
N LYS A 33 23.06 22.48 9.46
CA LYS A 33 21.82 22.08 10.13
C LYS A 33 20.59 22.56 9.37
N TYR A 34 20.60 23.80 8.88
CA TYR A 34 19.51 24.35 8.07
C TYR A 34 19.32 23.58 6.76
N TYR A 35 20.40 23.34 6.00
CA TYR A 35 20.34 22.55 4.76
C TYR A 35 19.79 21.16 4.99
N LYS A 36 20.20 20.51 6.08
CA LYS A 36 19.69 19.19 6.45
C LYS A 36 18.18 19.21 6.71
N THR A 37 17.68 20.17 7.47
CA THR A 37 16.24 20.30 7.74
C THR A 37 15.45 20.59 6.46
N VAL A 38 15.94 21.49 5.61
CA VAL A 38 15.26 21.82 4.32
C VAL A 38 15.26 20.62 3.37
N LEU A 39 16.37 19.86 3.31
CA LEU A 39 16.45 18.64 2.51
C LEU A 39 15.47 17.58 3.02
N GLU A 40 15.41 17.36 4.33
CA GLU A 40 14.48 16.42 4.95
C GLU A 40 13.01 16.78 4.65
N GLU A 41 12.64 18.07 4.73
CA GLU A 41 11.27 18.51 4.39
C GLU A 41 10.95 18.33 2.90
N ARG A 42 11.84 18.77 2.00
CA ARG A 42 11.61 18.62 0.55
C ARG A 42 11.49 17.16 0.14
N LEU A 43 12.30 16.29 0.75
CA LEU A 43 12.25 14.88 0.47
C LEU A 43 10.92 14.28 0.96
N MET A 44 10.43 14.66 2.15
CA MET A 44 9.11 14.24 2.64
C MET A 44 7.98 14.71 1.73
N GLU A 45 7.99 15.97 1.32
CA GLU A 45 7.00 16.51 0.38
C GLU A 45 6.95 15.70 -0.92
N ASP A 46 8.13 15.30 -1.43
CA ASP A 46 8.24 14.47 -2.62
C ASP A 46 7.75 13.03 -2.38
N ILE A 47 8.02 12.42 -1.21
CA ILE A 47 7.39 11.15 -0.81
C ILE A 47 5.87 11.29 -0.82
N ASP A 48 5.33 12.32 -0.16
CA ASP A 48 3.89 12.48 0.03
C ASP A 48 3.17 12.51 -1.34
N VAL A 49 3.72 13.29 -2.27
CA VAL A 49 3.17 13.38 -3.64
C VAL A 49 3.22 12.02 -4.34
N ARG A 50 4.31 11.25 -4.17
CA ARG A 50 4.43 9.91 -4.75
C ARG A 50 3.42 8.93 -4.16
N VAL A 51 3.31 8.89 -2.83
CA VAL A 51 2.41 7.98 -2.11
C VAL A 51 0.96 8.26 -2.45
N VAL A 52 0.54 9.52 -2.52
CA VAL A 52 -0.82 9.89 -2.94
C VAL A 52 -1.10 9.41 -4.37
N LYS A 53 -0.16 9.62 -5.31
CA LYS A 53 -0.30 9.14 -6.69
C LYS A 53 -0.43 7.62 -6.77
N TRP A 54 0.35 6.89 -5.98
CA TRP A 54 0.31 5.42 -5.96
C TRP A 54 -0.97 4.89 -5.34
N LYS A 55 -1.42 5.47 -4.23
CA LYS A 55 -2.71 5.17 -3.61
C LYS A 55 -3.85 5.43 -4.60
N ASP A 56 -3.86 6.57 -5.28
CA ASP A 56 -4.90 6.88 -6.28
C ASP A 56 -4.87 5.92 -7.47
N SER A 57 -3.68 5.50 -7.91
CA SER A 57 -3.53 4.49 -8.98
C SER A 57 -4.12 3.14 -8.53
N PHE A 58 -3.83 2.73 -7.30
CA PHE A 58 -4.36 1.52 -6.71
C PHE A 58 -5.89 1.56 -6.60
N ASP A 59 -6.44 2.65 -6.06
CA ASP A 59 -7.89 2.84 -5.93
C ASP A 59 -8.59 2.78 -7.29
N ARG A 60 -8.02 3.42 -8.33
CA ARG A 60 -8.54 3.33 -9.71
C ARG A 60 -8.53 1.91 -10.27
N GLN A 61 -7.50 1.11 -9.98
CA GLN A 61 -7.48 -0.29 -10.40
C GLN A 61 -8.59 -1.10 -9.73
N LEU A 62 -8.85 -0.85 -8.43
CA LEU A 62 -9.96 -1.46 -7.70
C LEU A 62 -11.32 -0.99 -8.25
N ASP A 63 -11.50 0.30 -8.57
CA ASP A 63 -12.71 0.83 -9.22
C ASP A 63 -12.99 0.14 -10.56
N ASN A 64 -11.98 0.06 -11.43
CA ASN A 64 -12.14 -0.55 -12.75
C ASN A 64 -12.47 -2.04 -12.65
N LEU A 65 -11.81 -2.75 -11.73
CA LEU A 65 -12.09 -4.16 -11.47
C LEU A 65 -13.51 -4.36 -10.95
N GLN A 66 -13.95 -3.54 -9.99
CA GLN A 66 -15.29 -3.59 -9.44
C GLN A 66 -16.36 -3.27 -10.50
N MET A 67 -16.08 -2.34 -11.40
CA MET A 67 -16.96 -2.05 -12.53
C MET A 67 -17.07 -3.25 -13.50
N ALA A 68 -15.95 -3.90 -13.83
CA ALA A 68 -15.96 -5.11 -14.65
C ALA A 68 -16.70 -6.27 -13.97
N GLN A 69 -16.49 -6.44 -12.66
CA GLN A 69 -17.23 -7.38 -11.83
C GLN A 69 -18.73 -7.13 -11.90
N SER A 70 -19.15 -5.87 -11.68
CA SER A 70 -20.55 -5.46 -11.75
C SER A 70 -21.15 -5.76 -13.13
N ASN A 71 -20.48 -5.35 -14.22
CA ASN A 71 -20.97 -5.59 -15.57
C ASN A 71 -21.21 -7.07 -15.87
N LEU A 72 -20.34 -7.96 -15.38
CA LEU A 72 -20.54 -9.40 -15.52
C LEU A 72 -21.69 -9.90 -14.64
N LEU A 73 -21.77 -9.43 -13.39
CA LEU A 73 -22.78 -9.83 -12.40
C LEU A 73 -24.21 -9.48 -12.85
N TYR A 74 -24.39 -8.31 -13.47
CA TYR A 74 -25.67 -7.86 -14.04
C TYR A 74 -25.97 -8.44 -15.43
N SER A 75 -25.11 -9.31 -15.97
CA SER A 75 -25.35 -9.93 -17.27
C SER A 75 -26.49 -10.95 -17.22
N GLN A 76 -27.26 -11.04 -18.30
CA GLN A 76 -28.33 -12.04 -18.43
C GLN A 76 -27.81 -13.47 -18.32
N SER A 77 -26.55 -13.74 -18.69
CA SER A 77 -25.94 -15.06 -18.57
C SER A 77 -25.88 -15.54 -17.12
N VAL A 78 -25.43 -14.68 -16.19
CA VAL A 78 -25.32 -15.03 -14.76
C VAL A 78 -26.70 -15.20 -14.14
N ALA A 79 -27.64 -14.30 -14.46
CA ALA A 79 -29.02 -14.40 -13.99
C ALA A 79 -29.69 -15.72 -14.44
N LYS A 80 -29.47 -16.14 -15.70
CA LYS A 80 -30.00 -17.41 -16.23
C LYS A 80 -29.44 -18.63 -15.49
N ILE A 81 -28.14 -18.62 -15.17
CA ILE A 81 -27.50 -19.69 -14.41
C ILE A 81 -28.15 -19.80 -13.03
N ASN A 82 -28.31 -18.69 -12.32
CA ASN A 82 -28.92 -18.70 -10.98
C ASN A 82 -30.41 -19.12 -10.99
N MET A 83 -31.21 -18.62 -11.95
CA MET A 83 -32.65 -18.88 -11.97
C MET A 83 -33.02 -20.30 -12.43
N TYR A 84 -32.29 -20.85 -13.39
CA TYR A 84 -32.66 -22.10 -14.05
C TYR A 84 -31.74 -23.27 -13.71
N TRP A 85 -30.95 -23.15 -12.65
CA TRP A 85 -29.92 -24.13 -12.30
C TRP A 85 -30.47 -25.56 -12.23
N ASP A 86 -31.54 -25.77 -11.47
CA ASP A 86 -32.13 -27.10 -11.25
C ASP A 86 -32.92 -27.64 -12.44
N TYR A 87 -33.28 -26.76 -13.37
CA TYR A 87 -34.08 -27.10 -14.56
C TYR A 87 -33.23 -27.38 -15.80
N ARG A 88 -31.90 -27.17 -15.73
CA ARG A 88 -30.98 -27.40 -16.84
C ARG A 88 -30.37 -28.80 -16.80
N SER A 89 -30.15 -29.36 -17.98
CA SER A 89 -29.39 -30.60 -18.12
C SER A 89 -27.95 -30.42 -17.63
N SER A 90 -27.28 -31.52 -17.30
CA SER A 90 -25.86 -31.48 -16.91
C SER A 90 -24.95 -30.92 -18.01
N TYR A 91 -25.30 -31.12 -19.28
CA TYR A 91 -24.58 -30.57 -20.42
C TYR A 91 -24.71 -29.05 -20.49
N GLU A 92 -25.94 -28.53 -20.43
CA GLU A 92 -26.19 -27.08 -20.47
C GLU A 92 -25.51 -26.36 -19.30
N ARG A 93 -25.59 -26.93 -18.08
CA ARG A 93 -24.89 -26.40 -16.91
C ARG A 93 -23.38 -26.32 -17.15
N MET A 94 -22.78 -27.38 -17.72
CA MET A 94 -21.35 -27.38 -18.03
C MET A 94 -21.00 -26.30 -19.06
N THR A 95 -21.77 -26.18 -20.14
CA THR A 95 -21.54 -25.16 -21.18
C THR A 95 -21.63 -23.75 -20.61
N ASP A 96 -22.62 -23.47 -19.75
CA ASP A 96 -22.74 -22.18 -19.08
C ASP A 96 -21.56 -21.90 -18.14
N CYS A 97 -21.12 -22.90 -17.37
CA CYS A 97 -19.97 -22.79 -16.49
C CYS A 97 -18.68 -22.49 -17.25
N VAL A 98 -18.45 -23.17 -18.39
CA VAL A 98 -17.28 -22.90 -19.25
C VAL A 98 -17.33 -21.47 -19.77
N ASN A 99 -18.46 -21.04 -20.34
CA ASN A 99 -18.63 -19.68 -20.87
C ASN A 99 -18.44 -18.60 -19.78
N LEU A 100 -18.92 -18.86 -18.56
CA LEU A 100 -18.76 -17.94 -17.45
C LEU A 100 -17.31 -17.92 -16.95
N SER A 101 -16.68 -19.09 -16.83
CA SER A 101 -15.26 -19.22 -16.48
C SER A 101 -14.36 -18.48 -17.47
N ASP A 102 -14.65 -18.53 -18.77
CA ASP A 102 -13.88 -17.82 -19.79
C ASP A 102 -13.97 -16.30 -19.60
N LYS A 103 -15.16 -15.75 -19.34
CA LYS A 103 -15.33 -14.32 -19.00
C LYS A 103 -14.59 -13.92 -17.73
N LEU A 104 -14.62 -14.78 -16.71
CA LEU A 104 -13.88 -14.55 -15.46
C LEU A 104 -12.36 -14.59 -15.69
N LYS A 105 -11.89 -15.49 -16.54
CA LYS A 105 -10.49 -15.58 -16.96
C LYS A 105 -10.05 -14.33 -17.73
N GLU A 106 -10.89 -13.79 -18.61
CA GLU A 106 -10.64 -12.51 -19.29
C GLU A 106 -10.46 -11.36 -18.29
N ILE A 107 -11.35 -11.23 -17.30
CA ILE A 107 -11.20 -10.23 -16.22
C ILE A 107 -9.84 -10.43 -15.52
N ARG A 108 -9.48 -11.66 -15.15
CA ARG A 108 -8.18 -11.93 -14.51
C ARG A 108 -6.97 -11.56 -15.37
N ILE A 109 -7.04 -11.78 -16.68
CA ILE A 109 -5.95 -11.43 -17.60
C ILE A 109 -5.83 -9.91 -17.76
N LEU A 110 -6.96 -9.21 -17.87
CA LEU A 110 -7.00 -7.75 -18.02
C LEU A 110 -6.56 -7.01 -16.75
N TYR A 111 -6.94 -7.52 -15.58
CA TYR A 111 -6.60 -6.95 -14.28
C TYR A 111 -5.50 -7.76 -13.59
N THR A 112 -4.23 -7.46 -13.91
CA THR A 112 -3.05 -8.21 -13.43
C THR A 112 -2.87 -8.24 -11.91
N LEU A 113 -3.58 -7.36 -11.20
CA LEU A 113 -3.63 -7.27 -9.75
C LEU A 113 -4.30 -8.48 -9.09
N ILE A 114 -5.18 -9.21 -9.79
CA ILE A 114 -5.94 -10.32 -9.19
C ILE A 114 -5.31 -11.68 -9.46
N GLU A 115 -5.30 -12.53 -8.44
CA GLU A 115 -4.80 -13.92 -8.55
C GLU A 115 -5.94 -14.89 -8.87
N LYS A 116 -7.09 -14.69 -8.22
CA LYS A 116 -8.29 -15.53 -8.39
C LYS A 116 -9.52 -14.67 -8.54
N VAL A 117 -10.50 -15.18 -9.28
CA VAL A 117 -11.82 -14.57 -9.37
C VAL A 117 -12.87 -15.68 -9.53
N GLY A 118 -14.01 -15.54 -8.86
CA GLY A 118 -15.09 -16.51 -8.92
C GLY A 118 -16.45 -15.87 -8.70
N ILE A 119 -17.48 -16.50 -9.25
CA ILE A 119 -18.88 -16.18 -8.96
C ILE A 119 -19.47 -17.26 -8.08
N TYR A 120 -20.12 -16.82 -7.02
CA TYR A 120 -20.65 -17.64 -5.95
C TYR A 120 -22.16 -17.57 -6.02
N PHE A 121 -22.80 -18.75 -6.01
CA PHE A 121 -24.24 -18.93 -6.01
C PHE A 121 -24.66 -19.61 -4.71
N PRO A 122 -24.86 -18.85 -3.61
CA PRO A 122 -25.17 -19.39 -2.29
C PRO A 122 -26.39 -20.31 -2.27
N GLN A 123 -27.46 -19.94 -2.98
CA GLN A 123 -28.70 -20.75 -3.05
C GLN A 123 -28.46 -22.17 -3.59
N HIS A 124 -27.46 -22.33 -4.45
CA HIS A 124 -27.13 -23.60 -5.10
C HIS A 124 -25.94 -24.31 -4.46
N HIS A 125 -25.31 -23.68 -3.46
CA HIS A 125 -24.03 -24.09 -2.90
C HIS A 125 -22.96 -24.38 -3.97
N LYS A 126 -22.89 -23.53 -5.01
CA LYS A 126 -21.95 -23.67 -6.13
C LYS A 126 -21.09 -22.44 -6.38
N VAL A 127 -19.89 -22.68 -6.90
CA VAL A 127 -18.96 -21.64 -7.34
C VAL A 127 -18.46 -21.95 -8.75
N VAL A 128 -18.40 -20.91 -9.59
CA VAL A 128 -17.74 -20.96 -10.90
C VAL A 128 -16.48 -20.10 -10.83
N SER A 129 -15.33 -20.73 -11.08
CA SER A 129 -14.01 -20.10 -10.99
C SER A 129 -13.51 -19.64 -12.35
N GLY A 130 -12.78 -18.52 -12.41
CA GLY A 130 -12.02 -18.10 -13.59
C GLY A 130 -10.67 -18.81 -13.73
N ASN A 131 -10.28 -19.63 -12.76
CA ASN A 131 -9.01 -20.37 -12.77
C ASN A 131 -9.16 -21.73 -13.43
N ALA A 132 -10.32 -22.36 -13.25
CA ALA A 132 -10.70 -23.60 -13.90
C ALA A 132 -12.21 -23.57 -14.13
N PRO A 133 -12.71 -24.06 -15.27
CA PRO A 133 -14.15 -24.15 -15.56
C PRO A 133 -14.85 -25.26 -14.76
N ILE A 134 -14.33 -25.58 -13.58
CA ILE A 134 -14.82 -26.63 -12.70
C ILE A 134 -15.82 -26.00 -11.76
N LEU A 135 -16.96 -26.69 -11.61
CA LEU A 135 -17.98 -26.32 -10.65
C LEU A 135 -17.59 -26.89 -9.29
N GLU A 136 -17.19 -26.01 -8.38
CA GLU A 136 -16.77 -26.37 -7.03
C GLU A 136 -17.93 -26.28 -6.04
N SER A 137 -17.84 -27.03 -4.94
CA SER A 137 -18.75 -26.86 -3.81
C SER A 137 -18.47 -25.53 -3.14
N TYR A 138 -19.52 -24.75 -2.91
CA TYR A 138 -19.44 -23.57 -2.09
C TYR A 138 -19.17 -23.98 -0.64
N GLU A 139 -18.04 -23.54 -0.11
CA GLU A 139 -17.83 -23.51 1.34
C GLU A 139 -18.57 -22.29 1.87
N GLU A 140 -19.49 -22.51 2.82
CA GLU A 140 -20.22 -21.41 3.45
C GLU A 140 -19.24 -20.42 4.05
N ASP A 141 -19.47 -19.14 3.72
CA ASP A 141 -18.52 -18.09 3.95
C ASP A 141 -19.20 -16.97 4.75
N GLU A 142 -18.57 -16.48 5.81
CA GLU A 142 -19.19 -15.64 6.87
C GLU A 142 -19.48 -14.18 6.46
N PHE A 143 -19.67 -13.88 5.17
CA PHE A 143 -19.72 -12.48 4.72
C PHE A 143 -21.14 -11.93 4.59
N TYR A 144 -21.69 -11.50 5.73
CA TYR A 144 -22.99 -10.81 5.84
C TYR A 144 -22.91 -9.31 6.16
N ASP A 145 -21.73 -8.68 6.04
CA ASP A 145 -21.56 -7.24 6.34
C ASP A 145 -21.55 -6.34 5.09
N ASN A 146 -21.86 -6.90 3.91
CA ASN A 146 -22.00 -6.18 2.63
C ASN A 146 -20.79 -5.29 2.23
N ARG A 147 -19.64 -5.43 2.88
CA ARG A 147 -18.42 -4.67 2.55
C ARG A 147 -17.88 -5.14 1.21
N GLN A 148 -17.64 -4.18 0.33
CA GLN A 148 -17.15 -4.46 -1.02
C GLN A 148 -15.66 -4.80 -1.05
N CYS A 149 -14.91 -4.38 -0.04
CA CYS A 149 -13.50 -4.72 0.09
C CYS A 149 -13.19 -5.09 1.53
N LEU A 150 -12.46 -6.20 1.72
CA LEU A 150 -12.09 -6.70 3.03
C LEU A 150 -10.67 -7.28 2.96
N LEU A 151 -9.86 -6.96 3.96
CA LEU A 151 -8.60 -7.64 4.20
C LEU A 151 -8.85 -8.89 5.07
N SER A 152 -8.48 -10.07 4.57
CA SER A 152 -8.56 -11.31 5.32
C SER A 152 -7.47 -11.41 6.39
N ASP A 153 -7.64 -12.34 7.34
CA ASP A 153 -6.60 -12.66 8.34
C ASP A 153 -5.31 -13.18 7.70
N SER A 154 -5.40 -13.82 6.53
CA SER A 154 -4.26 -14.25 5.72
C SER A 154 -3.49 -13.11 5.04
N GLY A 155 -4.01 -11.88 5.09
CA GLY A 155 -3.45 -10.71 4.42
C GLY A 155 -3.84 -10.58 2.94
N ASP A 156 -4.84 -11.34 2.49
CA ASP A 156 -5.37 -11.23 1.14
C ASP A 156 -6.50 -10.20 1.09
N LEU A 157 -6.51 -9.37 0.05
CA LEU A 157 -7.56 -8.39 -0.15
C LEU A 157 -8.67 -9.00 -1.01
N LEU A 158 -9.86 -9.13 -0.42
CA LEU A 158 -11.07 -9.65 -1.03
C LEU A 158 -11.92 -8.50 -1.55
N LEU A 159 -12.02 -8.39 -2.88
CA LEU A 159 -12.90 -7.42 -3.53
C LEU A 159 -14.17 -8.12 -4.02
N THR A 160 -15.30 -7.84 -3.36
CA THR A 160 -16.58 -8.49 -3.58
C THR A 160 -17.63 -7.52 -4.10
N THR A 161 -18.32 -7.90 -5.18
CA THR A 161 -19.49 -7.19 -5.69
C THR A 161 -20.72 -8.07 -5.55
N TYR A 162 -21.76 -7.56 -4.88
CA TYR A 162 -22.99 -8.29 -4.54
C TYR A 162 -24.14 -7.96 -5.50
N TYR A 163 -25.04 -8.93 -5.71
CA TYR A 163 -26.30 -8.74 -6.42
C TYR A 163 -27.51 -9.08 -5.51
N PRO A 164 -28.48 -8.16 -5.37
CA PRO A 164 -28.48 -6.77 -5.84
C PRO A 164 -27.51 -5.87 -5.05
N LEU A 165 -27.10 -4.73 -5.64
CA LEU A 165 -26.14 -3.80 -5.00
C LEU A 165 -26.68 -3.10 -3.74
N THR A 166 -28.01 -2.96 -3.64
CA THR A 166 -28.69 -2.31 -2.51
C THR A 166 -29.44 -3.37 -1.72
N ILE A 167 -28.94 -3.66 -0.53
CA ILE A 167 -29.61 -4.55 0.42
C ILE A 167 -30.17 -3.65 1.52
N SER A 168 -31.47 -3.39 1.47
CA SER A 168 -32.21 -2.68 2.51
C SER A 168 -33.13 -3.68 3.20
N GLY A 169 -32.94 -3.87 4.52
CA GLY A 169 -33.87 -4.61 5.37
C GLY A 169 -33.27 -5.80 6.10
N LYS A 170 -33.98 -6.24 7.16
CA LYS A 170 -33.59 -7.26 8.16
C LYS A 170 -33.37 -8.69 7.62
N GLU A 171 -33.54 -8.92 6.32
CA GLU A 171 -33.24 -10.19 5.66
C GLU A 171 -32.18 -9.98 4.57
N ASN A 172 -30.92 -9.85 5.03
CA ASN A 172 -29.72 -9.78 4.19
C ASN A 172 -29.49 -11.11 3.47
N LYS A 173 -30.08 -11.32 2.28
CA LYS A 173 -29.73 -12.45 1.42
C LYS A 173 -29.29 -11.96 0.05
N CYS A 174 -27.97 -11.86 -0.11
CA CYS A 174 -27.34 -11.78 -1.42
C CYS A 174 -27.79 -12.96 -2.28
N VAL A 175 -28.18 -12.71 -3.53
CA VAL A 175 -28.62 -13.79 -4.43
C VAL A 175 -27.40 -14.52 -4.97
N TYR A 176 -26.41 -13.77 -5.46
CA TYR A 176 -25.11 -14.26 -5.90
C TYR A 176 -24.12 -13.09 -5.90
N TYR A 177 -22.82 -13.39 -5.83
CA TYR A 177 -21.77 -12.37 -5.80
C TYR A 177 -20.55 -12.82 -6.60
N ILE A 178 -19.79 -11.84 -7.08
CA ILE A 178 -18.48 -12.05 -7.68
C ILE A 178 -17.41 -11.59 -6.70
N ARG A 179 -16.35 -12.39 -6.52
CA ARG A 179 -15.22 -12.03 -5.69
C ARG A 179 -13.91 -12.20 -6.44
N SER A 180 -13.06 -11.20 -6.34
CA SER A 180 -11.67 -11.25 -6.73
C SER A 180 -10.78 -11.29 -5.49
N VAL A 181 -9.73 -12.10 -5.54
CA VAL A 181 -8.72 -12.24 -4.49
C VAL A 181 -7.43 -11.62 -4.99
N ILE A 182 -6.94 -10.62 -4.26
CA ILE A 182 -5.66 -9.97 -4.48
C ILE A 182 -4.74 -10.42 -3.35
N THR A 183 -3.76 -11.27 -3.69
CA THR A 183 -2.85 -11.84 -2.68
C THR A 183 -1.73 -10.85 -2.32
N ALA A 184 -1.08 -11.07 -1.19
CA ALA A 184 0.12 -10.31 -0.80
C ALA A 184 1.20 -10.33 -1.90
N SER A 185 1.35 -11.46 -2.62
CA SER A 185 2.26 -11.57 -3.77
C SER A 185 1.88 -10.62 -4.91
N ARG A 186 0.59 -10.53 -5.25
CA ARG A 186 0.11 -9.59 -6.29
C ARG A 186 0.24 -8.13 -5.86
N LEU A 187 -0.03 -7.83 -4.59
CA LEU A 187 0.23 -6.50 -4.03
C LEU A 187 1.72 -6.16 -4.13
N LYS A 188 2.61 -7.11 -3.84
CA LYS A 188 4.05 -6.92 -4.00
C LYS A 188 4.42 -6.58 -5.45
N THR A 189 3.93 -7.35 -6.41
CA THR A 189 4.17 -7.10 -7.84
C THR A 189 3.60 -5.73 -8.27
N PHE A 190 2.46 -5.32 -7.72
CA PHE A 190 1.92 -3.99 -7.96
C PHE A 190 2.86 -2.90 -7.44
N LEU A 191 3.38 -3.02 -6.22
CA LEU A 191 4.39 -2.09 -5.70
C LEU A 191 5.64 -2.10 -6.60
N GLU A 192 6.17 -3.27 -6.92
CA GLU A 192 7.33 -3.45 -7.81
C GLU A 192 7.20 -2.75 -9.17
N GLN A 193 6.04 -2.84 -9.81
CA GLN A 193 5.84 -2.33 -11.17
C GLN A 193 5.46 -0.85 -11.21
N ASN A 194 4.81 -0.33 -10.16
CA ASN A 194 4.23 1.01 -10.16
C ASN A 194 5.04 2.01 -9.32
N ILE A 195 5.92 1.51 -8.46
CA ILE A 195 6.69 2.31 -7.50
C ILE A 195 8.16 2.20 -7.85
N GLN A 196 8.69 3.27 -8.44
CA GLN A 196 10.13 3.42 -8.59
C GLN A 196 10.71 3.79 -7.23
N ILE A 197 11.42 2.85 -6.63
CA ILE A 197 12.11 3.01 -5.35
C ILE A 197 13.56 3.40 -5.63
N ASP A 198 14.06 4.38 -4.88
CA ASP A 198 15.49 4.71 -4.84
C ASP A 198 16.27 3.56 -4.16
N GLU A 199 17.58 3.40 -4.43
CA GLU A 199 18.42 2.26 -3.99
C GLU A 199 18.35 1.91 -2.48
N THR A 200 17.94 2.86 -1.64
CA THR A 200 17.85 2.70 -0.18
C THR A 200 16.43 2.77 0.38
N GLY A 201 15.46 3.17 -0.45
CA GLY A 201 14.05 3.30 -0.05
C GLY A 201 13.32 1.96 0.01
N PHE A 202 12.06 1.99 0.47
CA PHE A 202 11.14 0.87 0.43
C PHE A 202 9.71 1.36 0.23
N ALA A 203 8.86 0.52 -0.35
CA ALA A 203 7.42 0.70 -0.42
C ALA A 203 6.73 -0.42 0.36
N ALA A 204 5.62 -0.11 1.04
CA ALA A 204 4.88 -1.09 1.81
C ALA A 204 3.38 -0.86 1.71
N ALA A 205 2.62 -1.90 2.03
CA ALA A 205 1.22 -1.76 2.40
C ALA A 205 1.00 -2.28 3.81
N ALA A 206 0.25 -1.55 4.62
CA ALA A 206 -0.11 -1.92 5.98
C ALA A 206 -1.62 -1.87 6.18
N ASP A 207 -2.14 -2.65 7.11
CA ASP A 207 -3.54 -2.54 7.52
C ASP A 207 -3.78 -1.34 8.43
N GLN A 208 -5.05 -1.13 8.81
CA GLN A 208 -5.47 -0.01 9.67
C GLN A 208 -4.76 0.04 11.03
N SER A 209 -4.27 -1.10 11.53
CA SER A 209 -3.57 -1.20 12.81
C SER A 209 -2.07 -0.91 12.71
N GLY A 210 -1.55 -0.76 11.50
CA GLY A 210 -0.12 -0.57 11.24
C GLY A 210 0.64 -1.87 11.01
N ARG A 211 -0.04 -3.03 10.98
CA ARG A 211 0.58 -4.31 10.65
C ARG A 211 0.88 -4.37 9.16
N LEU A 212 2.13 -4.67 8.83
CA LEU A 212 2.59 -4.81 7.44
C LEU A 212 1.95 -6.03 6.77
N VAL A 213 1.35 -5.80 5.60
CA VAL A 213 0.78 -6.83 4.72
C VAL A 213 1.81 -7.23 3.67
N VAL A 214 2.51 -6.26 3.11
CA VAL A 214 3.56 -6.48 2.11
C VAL A 214 4.61 -5.40 2.20
N VAL A 215 5.85 -5.78 1.94
CA VAL A 215 6.96 -4.84 1.77
C VAL A 215 7.75 -5.16 0.51
N TYR A 216 8.11 -4.11 -0.20
CA TYR A 216 8.97 -4.14 -1.38
C TYR A 216 10.17 -3.20 -1.18
N ARG A 217 11.36 -3.72 -1.49
CA ARG A 217 12.64 -3.02 -1.49
C ARG A 217 13.45 -3.50 -2.68
N ASP A 218 14.34 -2.66 -3.18
CA ASP A 218 15.31 -3.10 -4.19
C ASP A 218 16.20 -4.22 -3.63
N LYS A 219 16.49 -5.23 -4.47
CA LYS A 219 17.21 -6.45 -4.10
C LYS A 219 18.70 -6.21 -3.81
N THR A 220 19.21 -5.04 -4.16
CA THR A 220 20.62 -4.67 -4.04
C THR A 220 20.98 -4.18 -2.64
N THR A 221 20.00 -3.81 -1.82
CA THR A 221 20.24 -3.26 -0.49
C THR A 221 20.39 -4.36 0.57
N PRO A 222 21.42 -4.33 1.43
CA PRO A 222 21.59 -5.31 2.51
C PRO A 222 20.37 -5.36 3.43
N GLN A 223 19.88 -6.56 3.73
CA GLN A 223 18.84 -6.79 4.73
C GLN A 223 19.45 -6.65 6.13
N GLU A 224 19.08 -5.60 6.86
CA GLU A 224 19.30 -5.57 8.31
C GLU A 224 18.31 -6.53 8.98
N GLU A 225 18.76 -7.30 9.98
CA GLU A 225 17.87 -8.16 10.77
C GLU A 225 16.78 -7.31 11.46
N ASN A 226 15.52 -7.79 11.45
CA ASN A 226 14.36 -7.18 12.13
C ASN A 226 13.86 -5.80 11.63
N TRP A 227 14.26 -5.34 10.45
CA TRP A 227 13.82 -4.06 9.92
C TRP A 227 12.29 -3.93 9.71
N GLU A 228 11.61 -4.99 9.26
CA GLU A 228 10.14 -4.98 9.07
C GLU A 228 9.41 -4.83 10.40
N ASN A 229 9.91 -5.48 11.46
CA ASN A 229 9.37 -5.35 12.82
C ASN A 229 9.52 -3.92 13.32
N ARG A 230 10.65 -3.27 13.01
CA ARG A 230 10.87 -1.87 13.35
C ARG A 230 9.89 -0.93 12.63
N ILE A 231 9.68 -1.12 11.32
CA ILE A 231 8.72 -0.32 10.55
C ILE A 231 7.31 -0.52 11.11
N SER A 232 6.89 -1.77 11.31
CA SER A 232 5.58 -2.11 11.87
C SER A 232 5.36 -1.46 13.24
N TYR A 233 6.37 -1.47 14.10
CA TYR A 233 6.33 -0.79 15.40
C TYR A 233 6.18 0.73 15.26
N GLU A 234 7.00 1.38 14.43
CA GLU A 234 6.94 2.83 14.23
C GLU A 234 5.60 3.27 13.61
N LEU A 235 5.04 2.48 12.69
CA LEU A 235 3.72 2.71 12.12
C LEU A 235 2.62 2.59 13.18
N THR A 236 2.64 1.51 13.96
CA THR A 236 1.65 1.25 15.02
C THR A 236 1.66 2.37 16.06
N GLU A 237 2.84 2.82 16.49
CA GLU A 237 2.98 3.95 17.42
C GLU A 237 2.48 5.25 16.80
N ALA A 238 2.84 5.54 15.55
CA ALA A 238 2.42 6.78 14.90
C ALA A 238 0.91 6.84 14.67
N LEU A 239 0.27 5.71 14.34
CA LEU A 239 -1.18 5.64 14.12
C LEU A 239 -2.00 5.87 15.40
N LYS A 240 -1.47 5.56 16.59
CA LYS A 240 -2.16 5.83 17.87
C LYS A 240 -2.42 7.32 18.12
N TYR A 241 -1.52 8.17 17.62
CA TYR A 241 -1.55 9.62 17.85
C TYR A 241 -1.82 10.41 16.56
N ASN A 242 -2.20 9.73 15.47
CA ASN A 242 -2.45 10.39 14.20
C ASN A 242 -3.88 10.91 14.14
N ASP A 243 -4.04 12.24 14.22
CA ASP A 243 -5.34 12.89 14.06
C ASP A 243 -5.81 12.90 12.59
N ASN A 244 -4.90 12.70 11.63
CA ASN A 244 -5.23 12.70 10.20
C ASN A 244 -5.48 11.27 9.69
N VAL A 245 -6.74 10.97 9.38
CA VAL A 245 -7.16 9.64 8.90
C VAL A 245 -6.61 9.30 7.52
N ASP A 246 -6.24 10.29 6.71
CA ASP A 246 -5.92 10.09 5.28
C ASP A 246 -4.42 10.15 4.96
N ALA A 247 -3.61 10.71 5.87
CA ALA A 247 -2.17 10.88 5.69
C ALA A 247 -1.40 10.61 6.97
N LEU A 248 -0.20 10.05 6.83
CA LEU A 248 0.72 9.73 7.90
C LEU A 248 2.12 10.23 7.54
N ARG A 249 2.81 10.87 8.49
CA ARG A 249 4.24 11.21 8.35
C ARG A 249 5.01 10.80 9.60
N ILE A 250 6.08 10.03 9.40
CA ILE A 250 7.03 9.63 10.43
C ILE A 250 8.39 10.22 10.06
N LYS A 251 9.03 10.92 11.00
CA LYS A 251 10.35 11.56 10.83
C LYS A 251 11.36 11.08 11.87
N SER A 252 11.33 9.78 12.18
CA SER A 252 12.26 9.11 13.10
C SER A 252 13.59 8.81 12.39
N ASP A 253 14.29 7.75 12.79
CA ASP A 253 15.41 7.17 12.04
C ASP A 253 15.00 6.63 10.67
N ILE A 254 13.70 6.35 10.48
CA ILE A 254 13.10 6.02 9.20
C ILE A 254 12.08 7.10 8.89
N MET A 255 12.22 7.71 7.73
CA MET A 255 11.27 8.69 7.26
C MET A 255 10.24 7.98 6.39
N ILE A 256 8.97 8.06 6.77
CA ILE A 256 7.87 7.33 6.13
C ILE A 256 6.74 8.33 5.85
N SER A 257 6.22 8.35 4.62
CA SER A 257 4.89 8.88 4.36
C SER A 257 3.92 7.76 4.03
N GLY A 258 2.69 7.93 4.48
CA GLY A 258 1.58 7.04 4.21
C GLY A 258 0.35 7.78 3.72
N SER A 259 -0.38 7.16 2.80
CA SER A 259 -1.73 7.60 2.45
C SER A 259 -2.69 6.42 2.57
N TYR A 260 -3.83 6.69 3.20
CA TYR A 260 -4.83 5.69 3.49
C TYR A 260 -5.83 5.54 2.34
N SER A 261 -6.04 4.30 1.89
CA SER A 261 -7.12 3.94 0.97
C SER A 261 -8.33 3.48 1.78
N LYS A 262 -9.34 4.36 1.89
CA LYS A 262 -10.64 4.01 2.50
C LYS A 262 -11.32 2.85 1.77
N LYS A 263 -11.01 2.68 0.49
CA LYS A 263 -11.59 1.63 -0.35
C LYS A 263 -11.07 0.24 0.04
N SER A 264 -9.76 0.09 0.17
CA SER A 264 -9.13 -1.19 0.51
C SER A 264 -8.94 -1.42 2.01
N GLY A 265 -8.97 -0.35 2.81
CA GLY A 265 -8.58 -0.37 4.21
C GLY A 265 -7.08 -0.46 4.43
N LEU A 266 -6.26 -0.22 3.40
CA LEU A 266 -4.81 -0.30 3.45
C LEU A 266 -4.17 1.09 3.46
N TRP A 267 -3.09 1.22 4.21
CA TRP A 267 -2.11 2.29 4.07
C TRP A 267 -1.11 1.93 2.98
N ILE A 268 -0.96 2.79 1.98
CA ILE A 268 0.15 2.72 1.03
C ILE A 268 1.27 3.59 1.57
N LEU A 269 2.47 3.02 1.70
CA LEU A 269 3.59 3.62 2.41
C LEU A 269 4.81 3.69 1.49
N TYR A 270 5.57 4.78 1.63
CA TYR A 270 6.91 4.91 1.08
C TYR A 270 7.82 5.49 2.14
N GLY A 271 9.01 4.90 2.28
CA GLY A 271 9.96 5.38 3.25
C GLY A 271 11.40 5.12 2.88
N TYR A 272 12.27 5.77 3.63
CA TYR A 272 13.71 5.66 3.49
C TYR A 272 14.42 5.79 4.84
N PRO A 273 15.55 5.09 5.03
CA PRO A 273 16.37 5.25 6.21
C PRO A 273 17.04 6.62 6.19
N LYS A 274 16.96 7.34 7.31
CA LYS A 274 17.48 8.70 7.43
C LYS A 274 18.99 8.79 7.23
N ASN A 275 19.72 7.71 7.55
CA ASN A 275 21.17 7.61 7.37
C ASN A 275 21.58 7.71 5.90
N ALA A 276 20.81 7.13 4.97
CA ALA A 276 21.10 7.17 3.54
C ALA A 276 21.06 8.60 2.94
N ILE A 277 20.28 9.50 3.56
CA ILE A 277 20.19 10.91 3.16
C ILE A 277 21.35 11.72 3.73
N GLN A 278 21.87 11.32 4.89
CA GLN A 278 22.88 12.08 5.64
C GLN A 278 24.31 11.69 5.28
N ASP A 279 24.54 10.47 4.80
CA ASP A 279 25.89 9.99 4.48
C ASP A 279 26.55 10.69 3.28
N PRO A 280 25.84 11.12 2.22
CA PRO A 280 26.40 11.98 1.18
C PRO A 280 26.88 13.33 1.73
N LEU A 281 26.19 13.87 2.75
CA LEU A 281 26.55 15.13 3.40
C LEU A 281 27.76 15.00 4.34
N LYS A 282 28.00 13.80 4.89
CA LYS A 282 29.19 13.54 5.72
C LYS A 282 30.48 13.43 4.92
N LYS A 283 30.43 12.96 3.66
CA LYS A 283 31.62 12.82 2.80
C LYS A 283 32.17 14.15 2.25
N LEU A 284 31.42 15.23 2.41
CA LEU A 284 31.79 16.59 1.97
C LEU A 284 32.47 17.42 3.07
N LEU A 285 32.66 16.86 4.26
CA LEU A 285 33.41 17.42 5.40
C LEU A 285 34.68 16.60 5.65
#